data_AF-A0A929K1K3-F1
#
_entry.id   AF-A0A929K1K3-F1
#
_cell.length_a   1.000
_cell.length_b   1.000
_cell.length_c   1.000
_cell.angle_alpha   90.00
_cell.angle_beta   90.00
_cell.angle_gamma   90.00
#
_symmetry.space_group_name_H-M   'P 1'
#
loop_
_entity.id
_entity.type
_entity.pdbx_description
1 polymer ?
#
loop_
_entity_poly.entity_id
_entity_poly.type
_entity_poly.pdbx_seq_one_letter_code
_entity_poly.pdbx_strand_id
1 'polypeptide(L)'
;MHTPYQARLGRIPNFRVKYRFKSEVEGGRKSLPYQGIRCDFSYDEGNSLFMIWPEFEDEHRNIILNADIPVPSAGTALMWIMNPESIPFHQEKIQIGTTGFFREGANIIAECEVMMFRLINSSDKHSHHQNCYTFTLPDKATFE
;
A
#
# COMPACT_ATOMS: atom_id res chain seq x y z
N MET A 1 -20.41 2.97 3.49
CA MET A 1 -19.47 2.19 4.33
C MET A 1 -18.54 1.40 3.43
N HIS A 2 -17.23 1.49 3.66
CA HIS A 2 -16.21 0.75 2.93
C HIS A 2 -16.15 -0.71 3.39
N THR A 3 -16.03 -1.63 2.45
CA THR A 3 -15.80 -3.06 2.74
C THR A 3 -14.30 -3.33 2.62
N PRO A 4 -13.62 -3.75 3.70
CA PRO A 4 -12.20 -4.00 3.67
C PRO A 4 -11.79 -4.99 2.57
N TYR A 5 -10.67 -4.72 1.91
CA TYR A 5 -10.13 -5.58 0.85
C TYR A 5 -9.78 -6.97 1.36
N GLN A 6 -9.41 -7.12 2.64
CA GLN A 6 -9.21 -8.44 3.23
C GLN A 6 -10.49 -9.30 3.17
N ALA A 7 -11.65 -8.71 3.49
CA ALA A 7 -12.94 -9.39 3.41
C ALA A 7 -13.34 -9.67 1.95
N ARG A 8 -13.03 -8.74 1.04
CA ARG A 8 -13.39 -8.85 -0.40
C ARG A 8 -12.52 -9.82 -1.18
N LEU A 9 -11.22 -9.88 -0.88
CA LEU A 9 -10.21 -10.61 -1.64
C LEU A 9 -9.82 -11.95 -0.98
N GLY A 10 -10.24 -12.19 0.27
CA GLY A 10 -9.94 -13.43 1.00
C GLY A 10 -8.45 -13.64 1.28
N ARG A 11 -7.66 -12.56 1.29
CA ARG A 11 -6.21 -12.58 1.55
C ARG A 11 -5.79 -11.35 2.34
N ILE A 12 -4.58 -11.40 2.88
CA ILE A 12 -3.97 -10.28 3.60
C ILE A 12 -3.34 -9.25 2.63
N PRO A 13 -3.09 -8.01 3.09
CA PRO A 13 -2.37 -6.99 2.32
C PRO A 13 -0.95 -7.45 1.92
N ASN A 14 -0.41 -6.88 0.84
CA ASN A 14 0.92 -7.23 0.32
C ASN A 14 2.05 -6.50 1.07
N PHE A 15 1.85 -5.22 1.35
CA PHE A 15 2.79 -4.37 2.09
C PHE A 15 2.06 -3.17 2.71
N ARG A 16 2.74 -2.40 3.54
CA ARG A 16 2.24 -1.16 4.16
C ARG A 16 3.20 -0.03 3.84
N VAL A 17 2.66 1.15 3.56
CA VAL A 17 3.41 2.37 3.28
C VAL A 17 3.05 3.47 4.28
N LYS A 18 3.98 4.42 4.49
CA LYS A 18 3.62 5.80 4.87
C LYS A 18 3.40 6.60 3.59
N TYR A 19 2.40 7.46 3.56
CA TYR A 19 2.09 8.27 2.39
C TYR A 19 1.91 9.75 2.76
N ARG A 20 2.04 10.61 1.75
CA ARG A 20 1.67 12.02 1.79
C ARG A 20 1.07 12.43 0.44
N PHE A 21 -0.17 12.92 0.46
CA PHE A 21 -0.78 13.55 -0.70
C PHE A 21 -0.12 14.90 -0.99
N LYS A 22 0.08 15.18 -2.27
CA LYS A 22 0.50 16.49 -2.76
C LYS A 22 -0.66 17.47 -2.59
N SER A 23 -0.34 18.69 -2.20
CA SER A 23 -1.27 19.82 -2.27
C SER A 23 -1.54 20.22 -3.72
N GLU A 24 -2.58 21.03 -3.96
CA GLU A 24 -2.88 21.55 -5.31
C GLU A 24 -1.69 22.32 -5.92
N VAL A 25 -0.95 23.08 -5.10
CA VAL A 25 0.25 23.84 -5.54
C VAL A 25 1.40 22.91 -5.95
N GLU A 26 1.49 21.73 -5.34
CA GLU A 26 2.46 20.69 -5.71
C GLU A 26 1.98 19.83 -6.90
N GLY A 27 0.84 20.16 -7.52
CA GLY A 27 0.24 19.40 -8.62
C GLY A 27 -0.66 18.23 -8.18
N GLY A 28 -1.04 18.19 -6.90
CA GLY A 28 -1.98 17.21 -6.36
C GLY A 28 -3.45 17.58 -6.60
N ARG A 29 -4.35 16.88 -5.89
CA ARG A 29 -5.80 17.10 -6.00
C ARG A 29 -6.22 18.39 -5.28
N LYS A 30 -7.29 19.02 -5.77
CA LYS A 30 -7.97 20.13 -5.07
C LYS A 30 -8.59 19.71 -3.72
N SER A 31 -9.04 18.46 -3.65
CA SER A 31 -9.60 17.87 -2.44
C SER A 31 -8.98 16.49 -2.20
N LEU A 32 -8.79 16.16 -0.93
CA LEU A 32 -8.32 14.84 -0.52
C LEU A 32 -9.27 13.75 -1.01
N PRO A 33 -8.75 12.56 -1.36
CA PRO A 33 -9.58 11.45 -1.79
C PRO A 33 -10.31 10.81 -0.62
N TYR A 34 -11.23 9.91 -0.94
CA TYR A 34 -11.99 9.10 0.01
C TYR A 34 -11.46 7.67 0.01
N GLN A 35 -11.80 6.91 1.05
CA GLN A 35 -11.47 5.48 1.11
C GLN A 35 -12.05 4.75 -0.12
N GLY A 36 -11.28 3.80 -0.66
CA GLY A 36 -11.70 3.00 -1.83
C GLY A 36 -11.37 3.63 -3.19
N ILE A 37 -10.62 4.74 -3.21
CA ILE A 37 -9.98 5.23 -4.44
C ILE A 37 -9.13 4.14 -5.09
N ARG A 38 -9.19 4.06 -6.42
CA ARG A 38 -8.44 3.11 -7.24
C ARG A 38 -7.34 3.84 -8.01
N CYS A 39 -6.50 4.59 -7.28
CA CYS A 39 -5.32 5.21 -7.88
C CYS A 39 -4.27 4.13 -8.15
N ASP A 40 -3.64 4.20 -9.32
CA ASP A 40 -2.56 3.29 -9.66
C ASP A 40 -1.29 3.62 -8.85
N PHE A 41 -0.33 2.70 -8.87
CA PHE A 41 0.96 2.85 -8.22
C PHE A 41 2.08 2.87 -9.26
N SER A 42 3.11 3.69 -9.04
CA SER A 42 4.37 3.61 -9.79
C SER A 42 5.57 3.60 -8.84
N TYR A 43 6.62 2.85 -9.18
CA TYR A 43 7.89 2.86 -8.42
C TYR A 43 8.77 4.08 -8.77
N ASP A 44 8.49 4.73 -9.90
CA ASP A 44 9.22 5.87 -10.42
C ASP A 44 8.26 6.92 -11.01
N GLU A 45 8.81 8.05 -11.43
CA GLU A 45 8.07 9.13 -12.10
C GLU A 45 7.81 8.85 -13.58
N GLY A 46 8.26 7.72 -14.12
CA GLY A 46 8.00 7.28 -15.50
C GLY A 46 6.57 6.80 -15.74
N ASN A 47 6.34 6.10 -16.85
CA ASN A 47 5.00 5.75 -17.31
C ASN A 47 4.49 4.39 -16.80
N SER A 48 5.22 3.74 -15.89
CA SER A 48 4.86 2.40 -15.40
C SER A 48 3.76 2.50 -14.35
N LEU A 49 2.54 2.12 -14.72
CA LEU A 49 1.39 2.09 -13.82
C LEU A 49 1.04 0.65 -13.45
N PHE A 50 0.86 0.41 -12.15
CA PHE A 50 0.50 -0.88 -11.61
C PHE A 50 -0.80 -0.77 -10.83
N MET A 51 -1.70 -1.75 -11.01
CA MET A 51 -2.92 -1.87 -10.24
C MET A 51 -2.61 -2.35 -8.82
N ILE A 52 -1.98 -1.47 -8.03
CA ILE A 52 -1.71 -1.66 -6.61
C ILE A 52 -2.48 -0.56 -5.89
N TRP A 53 -3.55 -0.93 -5.22
CA TRP A 53 -4.46 0.06 -4.63
C TRP A 53 -4.22 0.21 -3.13
N PRO A 54 -4.29 1.45 -2.61
CA PRO A 54 -4.21 1.70 -1.19
C PRO A 54 -5.55 1.39 -0.50
N GLU A 55 -5.44 1.03 0.76
CA GLU A 55 -6.53 1.00 1.72
C GLU A 55 -6.04 1.75 2.97
N PHE A 56 -6.61 2.93 3.20
CA PHE A 56 -6.08 3.91 4.15
C PHE A 56 -6.44 3.58 5.59
N GLU A 57 -5.51 3.89 6.49
CA GLU A 57 -5.64 3.67 7.93
C GLU A 57 -5.83 4.99 8.68
N ASP A 58 -6.49 4.92 9.85
CA ASP A 58 -6.60 6.02 10.81
C ASP A 58 -5.34 6.17 11.67
N GLU A 59 -5.34 7.13 12.61
CA GLU A 59 -4.23 7.38 13.53
C GLU A 59 -3.89 6.19 14.45
N HIS A 60 -4.83 5.26 14.61
CA HIS A 60 -4.68 4.03 15.40
C HIS A 60 -4.34 2.82 14.52
N ARG A 61 -4.06 3.01 13.23
CA ARG A 61 -3.77 1.97 12.23
C ARG A 61 -4.95 1.02 11.95
N ASN A 62 -6.18 1.46 12.19
CA ASN A 62 -7.37 0.73 11.76
C ASN A 62 -7.79 1.20 10.37
N ILE A 63 -8.36 0.30 9.57
CA ILE A 63 -8.89 0.68 8.25
C ILE A 63 -10.03 1.68 8.43
N ILE A 64 -9.95 2.81 7.70
CA ILE A 64 -11.03 3.79 7.68
C ILE A 64 -12.25 3.15 6.99
N LEU A 65 -13.30 2.85 7.76
CA LEU A 65 -14.53 2.23 7.22
C LEU A 65 -15.56 3.26 6.74
N ASN A 66 -15.46 4.49 7.22
CA ASN A 66 -16.33 5.58 6.78
C ASN A 66 -15.83 6.12 5.43
N ALA A 67 -16.51 5.76 4.35
CA ALA A 67 -16.17 6.20 2.99
C ALA A 67 -16.70 7.61 2.65
N ASP A 68 -17.47 8.23 3.55
CA ASP A 68 -18.10 9.53 3.33
C ASP A 68 -17.24 10.69 3.86
N ILE A 69 -16.09 10.39 4.45
CA ILE A 69 -15.09 11.38 4.90
C ILE A 69 -13.80 11.25 4.07
N PRO A 70 -13.14 12.37 3.74
CA PRO A 70 -11.83 12.33 3.11
C PRO A 70 -10.80 11.65 4.02
N VAL A 71 -9.86 10.93 3.42
CA VAL A 71 -8.74 10.34 4.16
C VAL A 71 -7.74 11.43 4.56
N PRO A 72 -6.94 11.22 5.62
CA PRO A 72 -5.91 12.18 6.02
C PRO A 72 -4.92 12.49 4.88
N SER A 73 -4.39 13.72 4.84
CA SER A 73 -3.41 14.14 3.84
C SER A 73 -2.09 13.38 3.93
N ALA A 74 -1.77 12.82 5.09
CA ALA A 74 -0.66 11.90 5.32
C ALA A 74 -1.05 10.86 6.37
N GLY A 75 -0.47 9.67 6.29
CA GLY A 75 -0.80 8.56 7.17
C GLY A 75 -0.18 7.27 6.69
N THR A 76 -0.79 6.14 7.05
CA THR A 76 -0.40 4.82 6.55
C THR A 76 -1.50 4.18 5.72
N ALA A 77 -1.10 3.33 4.77
CA ALA A 77 -2.02 2.58 3.94
C ALA A 77 -1.53 1.14 3.77
N LEU A 78 -2.48 0.21 3.80
CA LEU A 78 -2.28 -1.15 3.33
C LEU A 78 -2.33 -1.16 1.81
N MET A 79 -1.38 -1.84 1.18
CA MET A 79 -1.23 -1.86 -0.27
C MET A 79 -1.59 -3.23 -0.84
N TRP A 80 -2.38 -3.22 -1.90
CA TRP A 80 -3.02 -4.41 -2.46
C TRP A 80 -2.71 -4.54 -3.94
N ILE A 81 -1.85 -5.50 -4.29
CA ILE A 81 -1.55 -5.85 -5.69
C ILE A 81 -2.77 -6.56 -6.26
N MET A 82 -3.55 -5.91 -7.12
CA MET A 82 -4.87 -6.39 -7.50
C MET A 82 -4.85 -7.61 -8.43
N ASN A 83 -3.81 -7.75 -9.25
CA ASN A 83 -3.57 -8.95 -10.06
C ASN A 83 -2.67 -9.94 -9.28
N PRO A 84 -3.18 -11.09 -8.81
CA PRO A 84 -2.37 -12.05 -8.06
C PRO A 84 -1.14 -12.57 -8.83
N GLU A 85 -1.24 -12.66 -10.16
CA GLU A 85 -0.16 -13.17 -11.02
C GLU A 85 1.06 -12.23 -11.06
N SER A 86 0.87 -10.92 -10.78
CA SER A 86 1.97 -9.96 -10.74
C SER A 86 2.62 -9.86 -9.35
N ILE A 87 2.10 -10.56 -8.34
CA ILE A 87 2.66 -10.53 -6.98
C ILE A 87 4.15 -10.87 -6.95
N PRO A 88 4.65 -11.96 -7.59
CA PRO A 88 6.07 -12.29 -7.57
C PRO A 88 6.96 -11.16 -8.11
N PHE A 89 6.58 -10.57 -9.24
CA PHE A 89 7.29 -9.44 -9.84
C PHE A 89 7.38 -8.24 -8.90
N HIS A 90 6.31 -7.92 -8.19
CA HIS A 90 6.30 -6.80 -7.24
C HIS A 90 7.07 -7.11 -5.96
N GLN A 91 7.04 -8.35 -5.48
CA GLN A 91 7.74 -8.77 -4.28
C GLN A 91 9.26 -8.60 -4.41
N GLU A 92 9.82 -8.82 -5.59
CA GLU A 92 11.25 -8.58 -5.85
C GLU A 92 11.65 -7.10 -5.72
N LYS A 93 10.69 -6.18 -5.91
CA LYS A 93 10.91 -4.72 -5.88
C LYS A 93 10.57 -4.07 -4.54
N ILE A 94 9.67 -4.68 -3.78
CA ILE A 94 9.16 -4.10 -2.53
C ILE A 94 10.11 -4.47 -1.40
N GLN A 95 10.85 -3.47 -0.93
CA GLN A 95 11.72 -3.53 0.23
C GLN A 95 11.42 -2.34 1.13
N ILE A 96 11.84 -2.38 2.39
CA ILE A 96 11.68 -1.22 3.27
C ILE A 96 12.53 -0.06 2.76
N GLY A 97 11.93 1.14 2.75
CA GLY A 97 12.52 2.32 2.13
C GLY A 97 12.27 2.44 0.63
N THR A 98 11.69 1.44 -0.04
CA THR A 98 11.25 1.59 -1.43
C THR A 98 10.24 2.73 -1.51
N THR A 99 10.55 3.74 -2.31
CA THR A 99 9.65 4.84 -2.61
C THR A 99 8.69 4.47 -3.74
N GLY A 100 7.56 5.15 -3.78
CA GLY A 100 6.60 5.02 -4.86
C GLY A 100 5.58 6.15 -4.85
N PHE A 101 4.71 6.15 -5.85
CA PHE A 101 3.78 7.22 -6.11
C PHE A 101 2.37 6.69 -6.32
N PHE A 102 1.37 7.40 -5.78
CA PHE A 102 -0.02 7.20 -6.17
C PHE A 102 -0.34 8.05 -7.38
N ARG A 103 -1.00 7.44 -8.36
CA ARG A 103 -1.21 7.99 -9.70
C ARG A 103 -2.68 8.03 -10.09
N GLU A 104 -3.07 9.11 -10.74
CA GLU A 104 -4.32 9.21 -11.50
C GLU A 104 -3.97 9.55 -12.95
N GLY A 105 -3.80 8.50 -13.77
CA GLY A 105 -3.24 8.64 -15.11
C GLY A 105 -1.81 9.19 -15.05
N ALA A 106 -1.56 10.28 -15.77
CA ALA A 106 -0.24 10.93 -15.80
C ALA A 106 0.12 11.66 -14.49
N ASN A 107 -0.87 11.99 -13.65
CA ASN A 107 -0.65 12.83 -12.48
C ASN A 107 -0.15 12.02 -11.29
N ILE A 108 0.91 12.50 -10.63
CA ILE A 108 1.36 12.03 -9.32
C ILE A 108 0.58 12.80 -8.26
N ILE A 109 -0.28 12.13 -7.51
CA ILE A 109 -1.12 12.76 -6.49
C ILE A 109 -0.60 12.55 -5.06
N ALA A 110 0.27 11.57 -4.86
CA ALA A 110 0.91 11.31 -3.56
C ALA A 110 2.27 10.63 -3.75
N GLU A 111 3.12 10.77 -2.75
CA GLU A 111 4.33 9.98 -2.58
C GLU A 111 4.16 9.04 -1.38
N CYS A 112 4.86 7.91 -1.40
CA CYS A 112 4.83 6.95 -0.32
C CYS A 112 6.16 6.20 -0.21
N GLU A 113 6.36 5.58 0.95
CA GLU A 113 7.55 4.78 1.25
C GLU A 113 7.11 3.51 1.98
N VAL A 114 7.61 2.37 1.54
CA VAL A 114 7.35 1.06 2.13
C VAL A 114 7.93 1.02 3.54
N MET A 115 7.07 0.77 4.51
CA MET A 115 7.44 0.61 5.92
C MET A 115 7.48 -0.83 6.37
N MET A 116 6.67 -1.69 5.77
CA MET A 116 6.57 -3.10 6.10
C MET A 116 6.15 -3.88 4.86
N PHE A 117 6.67 -5.09 4.69
CA PHE A 117 6.25 -5.98 3.62
C PHE A 117 6.21 -7.42 4.12
N ARG A 118 5.59 -8.29 3.33
CA ARG A 118 5.53 -9.71 3.61
C ARG A 118 6.69 -10.44 2.93
N LEU A 119 7.48 -11.17 3.71
CA LEU A 119 8.29 -12.28 3.21
C LEU A 119 7.42 -13.53 3.09
N ILE A 120 7.45 -14.21 1.94
CA ILE A 120 6.90 -15.56 1.79
C ILE A 120 8.08 -16.52 1.83
N ASN A 121 8.25 -17.25 2.92
CA ASN A 121 9.20 -18.36 2.96
C ASN A 121 8.64 -19.51 2.13
N SER A 122 9.39 -19.95 1.13
CA SER A 122 9.00 -20.99 0.16
C SER A 122 9.16 -22.42 0.68
N SER A 123 8.97 -22.67 1.99
CA SER A 123 9.21 -23.98 2.61
C SER A 123 7.98 -24.68 3.20
N ASP A 124 6.75 -24.19 3.02
CA ASP A 124 5.56 -24.86 3.54
C ASP A 124 4.60 -25.31 2.43
N LYS A 125 4.99 -26.38 1.73
CA LYS A 125 4.01 -27.30 1.14
C LYS A 125 3.73 -28.35 2.23
N HIS A 126 2.53 -28.32 2.82
CA HIS A 126 1.97 -29.25 3.82
C HIS A 126 1.94 -28.71 5.26
N SER A 127 0.99 -27.84 5.58
CA SER A 127 0.38 -27.81 6.92
C SER A 127 -0.96 -27.06 6.91
N HIS A 128 -2.02 -27.72 7.37
CA HIS A 128 -3.36 -27.18 7.58
C HIS A 128 -3.46 -26.35 8.87
N HIS A 129 -2.42 -25.61 9.25
CA HIS A 129 -2.44 -24.76 10.45
C HIS A 129 -2.24 -23.30 10.09
N GLN A 130 -3.02 -22.46 10.78
CA GLN A 130 -3.12 -21.02 10.63
C GLN A 130 -1.78 -20.38 10.26
N ASN A 131 -1.69 -19.88 9.02
CA ASN A 131 -0.52 -19.14 8.56
C ASN A 131 -0.36 -17.88 9.42
N CYS A 132 0.59 -17.90 10.34
CA CYS A 132 1.05 -16.70 11.03
C CYS A 132 1.80 -15.82 10.02
N TYR A 133 1.09 -14.85 9.44
CA TYR A 133 1.67 -13.85 8.56
C TYR A 133 2.39 -12.79 9.40
N THR A 134 3.71 -12.79 9.40
CA THR A 134 4.50 -11.78 10.11
C THR A 134 4.96 -10.68 9.15
N PHE A 135 4.60 -9.43 9.45
CA PHE A 135 5.31 -8.26 8.91
C PHE A 135 6.67 -8.20 9.62
N THR A 136 7.75 -8.37 8.89
CA THR A 136 9.11 -8.25 9.44
C THR A 136 9.58 -6.81 9.31
N LEU A 137 9.97 -6.20 10.44
CA LEU A 137 10.93 -5.10 10.43
C LEU A 137 12.32 -5.73 10.19
N PRO A 138 13.16 -5.20 9.29
CA PRO A 138 14.52 -5.68 9.12
C PRO A 138 15.27 -5.44 10.43
N ASP A 139 16.11 -6.40 10.79
CA ASP A 139 16.98 -6.28 11.94
C ASP A 139 17.74 -4.96 11.86
N LYS A 140 17.60 -4.20 12.96
CA LYS A 140 18.20 -2.90 13.25
C LYS A 140 19.30 -2.49 12.26
N ALA A 141 19.00 -1.53 11.40
CA ALA A 141 20.04 -0.70 10.81
C ALA A 141 20.74 0.04 11.96
N THR A 142 21.94 -0.40 12.30
CA THR A 142 22.93 0.39 13.05
C THR A 142 23.21 1.64 12.25
N PHE A 143 22.72 2.78 12.73
CA PHE A 143 23.27 4.07 12.37
C PHE A 143 24.56 4.24 13.18
N GLU A 144 25.70 4.23 12.49
CA GLU A 144 26.95 4.82 12.98
C GLU A 144 26.86 6.35 12.92
#